data_AF-A0A842TCF3-F1
#
_entry.id   AF-A0A842TCF3-F1
#
_cell.length_a   1.000
_cell.length_b   1.000
_cell.length_c   1.000
_cell.angle_alpha   90.00
_cell.angle_beta   90.00
_cell.angle_gamma   90.00
#
_symmetry.space_group_name_H-M   'P 1'
#
loop_
_entity.id
_entity.type
_entity.pdbx_description
1 polymer ?
#
loop_
_entity_poly.entity_id
_entity_poly.type
_entity_poly.pdbx_seq_one_letter_code
_entity_poly.pdbx_strand_id
1 'polypeptide(L)'
;MTNSKKNTSRNLPISLQGIAIVLRYLRDRGDKLASIRNISKNTDLSMRVTKNILLQLEKFNQVERVVEKNNILPKWKITRFGKKVIKKANGNREIQSNLITKEQELLNEIAIPNEIDELKRSIKGKNDSIEEKFKSLQLEMSKILGTVINLDDPIFEDLISFILKRVKYLRHIFVNAPEDPIKKLKLKKAGEPKRKITEKEAKITFSEILFLNFIILNDINGYISLSEKISLYLENEANVHALSFTKDAREELRLLTDLVMKRVKINPDLHLFNDDDLKKIMDNKLETELINKIINKQDSQDIKRDSIKEAILESLNALNNSSSDFNNHIYKIKDTIPLYEFYQFLLDQNPNLIFTIEELETVINRMTDDGLIPGIREVRTDQNRYFKLLQLKAHDISEDENKLISVALILQKFTLADIINALDWKKEKCTNILKNLETIGIIKHSKSFLHGDKWYIISEGNY
;
A
#
# COMPACT_ATOMS: atom_id res chain seq x y z
N MET A 1 -34.09 -19.28 -30.21
CA MET A 1 -34.94 -18.73 -29.13
C MET A 1 -34.15 -18.74 -27.83
N THR A 2 -34.22 -17.63 -27.12
CA THR A 2 -33.20 -17.09 -26.21
C THR A 2 -33.12 -17.77 -24.84
N ASN A 3 -31.94 -18.31 -24.54
CA ASN A 3 -31.50 -18.68 -23.19
C ASN A 3 -31.16 -17.41 -22.39
N SER A 4 -31.92 -17.13 -21.33
CA SER A 4 -31.59 -16.08 -20.37
C SER A 4 -30.47 -16.57 -19.43
N LYS A 5 -29.32 -15.90 -19.52
CA LYS A 5 -28.17 -16.09 -18.63
C LYS A 5 -28.57 -15.73 -17.20
N LYS A 6 -28.44 -16.68 -16.27
CA LYS A 6 -28.50 -16.43 -14.82
C LYS A 6 -27.28 -15.59 -14.41
N ASN A 7 -27.56 -14.39 -13.90
CA ASN A 7 -26.60 -13.59 -13.14
C ASN A 7 -26.22 -14.35 -11.85
N THR A 8 -25.04 -14.93 -11.81
CA THR A 8 -24.42 -15.39 -10.57
C THR A 8 -23.81 -14.18 -9.84
N SER A 9 -24.65 -13.46 -9.09
CA SER A 9 -24.17 -12.52 -8.08
C SER A 9 -23.42 -13.29 -7.01
N ARG A 10 -22.19 -12.88 -6.69
CA ARG A 10 -21.40 -13.38 -5.54
C ARG A 10 -22.32 -13.50 -4.32
N ASN A 11 -22.50 -14.72 -3.81
CA ASN A 11 -23.29 -14.96 -2.61
C ASN A 11 -22.60 -14.26 -1.43
N LEU A 12 -23.23 -13.23 -0.89
CA LEU A 12 -22.78 -12.57 0.33
C LEU A 12 -22.66 -13.61 1.47
N PRO A 13 -21.71 -13.46 2.40
CA PRO A 13 -21.70 -14.21 3.67
C PRO A 13 -23.08 -14.18 4.34
N ILE A 14 -23.50 -15.28 4.98
CA ILE A 14 -24.85 -15.45 5.57
C ILE A 14 -25.22 -14.31 6.52
N SER A 15 -24.24 -13.80 7.28
CA SER A 15 -24.40 -12.64 8.18
C SER A 15 -24.78 -11.35 7.44
N LEU A 16 -24.20 -11.11 6.25
CA LEU A 16 -24.47 -9.95 5.41
C LEU A 16 -25.76 -10.09 4.60
N GLN A 17 -26.18 -11.33 4.29
CA GLN A 17 -27.47 -11.59 3.66
C GLN A 17 -28.63 -11.15 4.55
N GLY A 18 -28.58 -11.46 5.86
CA GLY A 18 -29.61 -11.03 6.82
C GLY A 18 -29.75 -9.51 6.89
N ILE A 19 -28.63 -8.79 6.89
CA ILE A 19 -28.61 -7.31 6.88
C ILE A 19 -29.27 -6.77 5.61
N ALA A 20 -28.89 -7.29 4.45
CA ALA A 20 -29.44 -6.86 3.17
C ALA A 20 -30.95 -7.10 3.07
N ILE A 21 -31.44 -8.23 3.57
CA ILE A 21 -32.87 -8.59 3.58
C ILE A 21 -33.67 -7.60 4.44
N VAL A 22 -33.22 -7.30 5.66
CA VAL A 22 -33.91 -6.34 6.56
C VAL A 22 -33.95 -4.94 5.96
N LEU A 23 -32.83 -4.48 5.39
CA LEU A 23 -32.73 -3.18 4.74
C LEU A 23 -33.67 -3.06 3.53
N ARG A 24 -33.69 -4.05 2.63
CA ARG A 24 -34.60 -4.07 1.47
C ARG A 24 -36.06 -4.05 1.91
N TYR A 25 -36.42 -4.87 2.89
CA TYR A 25 -37.78 -4.90 3.44
C TYR A 25 -38.22 -3.53 3.98
N LEU A 26 -37.36 -2.85 4.77
CA LEU A 26 -37.68 -1.53 5.31
C LEU A 26 -37.74 -0.44 4.21
N ARG A 27 -36.90 -0.53 3.17
CA ARG A 27 -36.97 0.36 2.01
C ARG A 27 -38.30 0.23 1.28
N ASP A 28 -38.73 -0.99 1.01
CA ASP A 28 -39.96 -1.26 0.24
C ASP A 28 -41.22 -0.79 1.00
N ARG A 29 -41.12 -0.63 2.33
CA ARG A 29 -42.14 0.02 3.17
C ARG A 29 -42.08 1.55 3.22
N GLY A 30 -41.05 2.18 2.65
CA GLY A 30 -40.90 3.63 2.63
C GLY A 30 -40.74 4.23 4.03
N ASP A 31 -41.64 5.15 4.40
CA ASP A 31 -41.63 5.81 5.72
C ASP A 31 -42.54 5.11 6.75
N LYS A 32 -43.12 3.94 6.40
CA LYS A 32 -44.00 3.21 7.31
C LYS A 32 -43.20 2.50 8.41
N LEU A 33 -43.65 2.68 9.65
CA LEU A 33 -43.09 2.05 10.83
C LEU A 33 -43.35 0.53 10.85
N ALA A 34 -42.33 -0.27 11.13
CA ALA A 34 -42.43 -1.73 11.22
C ALA A 34 -41.96 -2.26 12.58
N SER A 35 -42.75 -3.13 13.21
CA SER A 35 -42.35 -3.83 14.44
C SER A 35 -41.36 -4.96 14.12
N ILE A 36 -40.56 -5.37 15.11
CA ILE A 36 -39.64 -6.52 14.98
C ILE A 36 -40.39 -7.78 14.53
N ARG A 37 -41.60 -8.03 15.08
CA ARG A 37 -42.46 -9.14 14.70
C ARG A 37 -42.85 -9.09 13.22
N ASN A 38 -43.19 -7.90 12.70
CA ASN A 38 -43.54 -7.73 11.30
C ASN A 38 -42.32 -7.90 10.38
N ILE A 39 -41.14 -7.45 10.79
CA ILE A 39 -39.91 -7.63 9.99
C ILE A 39 -39.53 -9.11 9.95
N SER A 40 -39.47 -9.77 11.11
CA SER A 40 -39.16 -11.20 11.25
C SER A 40 -40.06 -12.08 10.37
N LYS A 41 -41.39 -11.88 10.43
CA LYS A 41 -42.36 -12.64 9.62
C LYS A 41 -42.22 -12.48 8.10
N ASN A 42 -41.71 -11.33 7.63
CA ASN A 42 -41.63 -11.03 6.19
C ASN A 42 -40.21 -11.15 5.62
N THR A 43 -39.26 -11.57 6.45
CA THR A 43 -37.84 -11.73 6.06
C THR A 43 -37.35 -13.15 6.29
N ASP A 44 -38.20 -14.04 6.81
CA ASP A 44 -37.86 -15.40 7.26
C ASP A 44 -36.70 -15.46 8.27
N LEU A 45 -36.41 -14.35 8.95
CA LEU A 45 -35.43 -14.26 10.01
C LEU A 45 -36.11 -14.44 11.38
N SER A 46 -35.44 -15.12 12.32
CA SER A 46 -35.95 -15.22 13.69
C SER A 46 -35.97 -13.84 14.37
N MET A 47 -36.92 -13.60 15.28
CA MET A 47 -37.04 -12.32 15.99
C MET A 47 -35.73 -11.90 16.71
N ARG A 48 -34.95 -12.87 17.21
CA ARG A 48 -33.64 -12.62 17.83
C ARG A 48 -32.64 -12.08 16.82
N VAL A 49 -32.55 -12.70 15.64
CA VAL A 49 -31.66 -12.27 14.54
C VAL A 49 -32.09 -10.91 14.02
N THR A 50 -33.38 -10.71 13.77
CA THR A 50 -33.93 -9.41 13.35
C THR A 50 -33.60 -8.29 14.34
N LYS A 51 -33.76 -8.54 15.66
CA LYS A 51 -33.41 -7.57 16.70
C LYS A 51 -31.93 -7.18 16.65
N ASN A 52 -31.02 -8.14 16.54
CA ASN A 52 -29.58 -7.89 16.50
C ASN A 52 -29.17 -7.09 15.25
N ILE A 53 -29.73 -7.44 14.09
CA ILE A 53 -29.48 -6.71 12.84
C ILE A 53 -29.95 -5.26 12.96
N LEU A 54 -31.15 -5.02 13.49
CA LEU A 54 -31.69 -3.67 13.66
C LEU A 54 -30.82 -2.82 14.60
N LEU A 55 -30.33 -3.40 15.71
CA LEU A 55 -29.40 -2.72 16.63
C LEU A 55 -28.07 -2.37 15.95
N GLN A 56 -27.54 -3.25 15.09
CA GLN A 56 -26.34 -2.95 14.32
C GLN A 56 -26.58 -1.84 13.30
N LEU A 57 -27.68 -1.91 12.55
CA LEU A 57 -28.05 -0.90 11.56
C LEU A 57 -28.34 0.48 12.20
N GLU A 58 -28.85 0.49 13.43
CA GLU A 58 -29.05 1.70 14.26
C GLU A 58 -27.72 2.37 14.55
N LYS A 59 -26.69 1.61 14.98
CA LYS A 59 -25.33 2.14 15.21
C LYS A 59 -24.73 2.81 13.98
N PHE A 60 -25.09 2.34 12.77
CA PHE A 60 -24.63 2.92 11.51
C PHE A 60 -25.58 3.99 10.94
N ASN A 61 -26.57 4.46 11.70
CA ASN A 61 -27.58 5.44 11.27
C ASN A 61 -28.35 5.05 10.00
N GLN A 62 -28.46 3.75 9.68
CA GLN A 62 -29.17 3.27 8.49
C GLN A 62 -30.66 3.02 8.76
N VAL A 63 -31.00 2.70 10.00
CA VAL A 63 -32.38 2.60 10.49
C VAL A 63 -32.49 3.40 11.78
N GLU A 64 -33.71 3.83 12.11
CA GLU A 64 -33.98 4.54 13.36
C GLU A 64 -35.18 3.92 14.08
N ARG A 65 -35.12 3.99 15.40
CA ARG A 65 -36.16 3.52 16.31
C ARG A 65 -37.13 4.64 16.62
N VAL A 66 -38.42 4.39 16.44
CA VAL A 66 -39.50 5.34 16.69
C VAL A 66 -40.52 4.71 17.63
N VAL A 67 -40.84 5.42 18.71
CA VAL A 67 -41.89 5.06 19.66
C VAL A 67 -43.12 5.91 19.33
N GLU A 68 -44.22 5.27 18.97
CA GLU A 68 -45.49 5.98 18.73
C GLU A 68 -46.09 6.45 20.05
N LYS A 69 -46.78 7.60 20.03
CA LYS A 69 -47.51 8.11 21.20
C LYS A 69 -48.47 7.03 21.72
N ASN A 70 -48.40 6.73 23.02
CA ASN A 70 -49.17 5.70 23.72
C ASN A 70 -48.79 4.23 23.43
N ASN A 71 -47.64 3.95 22.79
CA ASN A 71 -47.10 2.59 22.61
C ASN A 71 -45.78 2.42 23.35
N ILE A 72 -45.58 1.28 24.02
CA ILE A 72 -44.31 0.96 24.73
C ILE A 72 -43.31 0.29 23.78
N LEU A 73 -43.79 -0.42 22.76
CA LEU A 73 -42.93 -1.19 21.87
C LEU A 73 -42.39 -0.33 20.72
N PRO A 74 -41.06 -0.29 20.51
CA PRO A 74 -40.47 0.47 19.44
C PRO A 74 -40.76 -0.15 18.06
N LYS A 75 -41.00 0.73 17.09
CA LYS A 75 -41.03 0.39 15.67
C LYS A 75 -39.79 0.95 14.96
N TRP A 76 -39.51 0.44 13.78
CA TRP A 76 -38.32 0.75 13.01
C TRP A 76 -38.70 1.30 11.65
N LYS A 77 -37.94 2.30 11.18
CA LYS A 77 -37.99 2.79 9.80
C LYS A 77 -36.58 2.98 9.26
N ILE A 78 -36.46 2.94 7.95
CA ILE A 78 -35.19 3.22 7.28
C ILE A 78 -34.93 4.73 7.22
N THR A 79 -33.71 5.16 7.50
CA THR A 79 -33.34 6.58 7.44
C THR A 79 -33.08 7.01 5.99
N ARG A 80 -32.94 8.33 5.76
CA ARG A 80 -32.45 8.86 4.47
C ARG A 80 -31.09 8.28 4.10
N PHE A 81 -30.21 8.06 5.08
CA PHE A 81 -28.90 7.44 4.89
C PHE A 81 -29.02 5.96 4.52
N GLY A 82 -29.85 5.17 5.21
CA GLY A 82 -30.10 3.78 4.85
C GLY A 82 -30.67 3.61 3.43
N LYS A 83 -31.59 4.51 3.02
CA LYS A 83 -32.09 4.54 1.63
C LYS A 83 -30.96 4.80 0.62
N LYS A 84 -30.01 5.71 0.93
CA LYS A 84 -28.82 5.97 0.10
C LYS A 84 -27.91 4.74 0.01
N VAL A 85 -27.65 4.04 1.13
CA VAL A 85 -26.83 2.82 1.16
C VAL A 85 -27.41 1.73 0.26
N ILE A 86 -28.73 1.51 0.31
CA ILE A 86 -29.39 0.50 -0.54
C ILE A 86 -29.40 0.92 -2.02
N LYS A 87 -29.57 2.21 -2.32
CA LYS A 87 -29.46 2.72 -3.70
C LYS A 87 -28.06 2.49 -4.26
N LYS A 88 -27.01 2.74 -3.47
CA LYS A 88 -25.62 2.43 -3.82
C LYS A 88 -25.41 0.92 -4.04
N ALA A 89 -25.97 0.08 -3.17
CA ALA A 89 -25.82 -1.37 -3.24
C ALA A 89 -26.56 -2.03 -4.42
N ASN A 90 -27.68 -1.45 -4.88
CA ASN A 90 -28.46 -1.99 -6.00
C ASN A 90 -28.08 -1.42 -7.37
N GLY A 91 -26.98 -0.67 -7.48
CA GLY A 91 -26.48 -0.20 -8.77
C GLY A 91 -27.30 0.92 -9.44
N ASN A 92 -28.35 1.45 -8.80
CA ASN A 92 -29.07 2.63 -9.30
C ASN A 92 -28.24 3.89 -9.00
N ARG A 93 -27.21 4.09 -9.82
CA ARG A 93 -26.38 5.29 -9.89
C ARG A 93 -27.13 6.39 -10.63
N GLU A 94 -27.81 7.25 -9.87
CA GLU A 94 -27.83 8.69 -10.20
C GLU A 94 -26.88 9.38 -9.22
N ILE A 95 -25.59 9.11 -9.42
CA ILE A 95 -24.53 10.04 -9.09
C ILE A 95 -23.83 10.24 -10.42
N GLN A 96 -24.12 11.37 -11.07
CA GLN A 96 -23.14 12.02 -11.93
C GLN A 96 -21.95 12.36 -11.02
N SER A 97 -21.00 11.44 -10.96
CA SER A 97 -19.62 11.73 -10.68
C SER A 97 -18.89 10.84 -11.66
N ASN A 98 -18.26 11.43 -12.66
CA ASN A 98 -17.20 10.76 -13.39
C ASN A 98 -16.22 10.27 -12.33
N LEU A 99 -16.32 8.99 -11.93
CA LEU A 99 -15.27 8.34 -11.15
C LEU A 99 -14.13 8.20 -12.15
N ILE A 100 -13.29 9.21 -12.18
CA ILE A 100 -12.06 9.23 -12.95
C ILE A 100 -11.25 8.05 -12.41
N THR A 101 -10.88 7.10 -13.27
CA THR A 101 -10.02 5.99 -12.84
C THR A 101 -8.62 6.53 -12.55
N LYS A 102 -7.81 5.85 -11.73
CA LYS A 102 -6.43 6.28 -11.46
C LYS A 102 -5.65 6.49 -12.78
N GLU A 103 -5.86 5.64 -13.77
CA GLU A 103 -5.24 5.77 -15.08
C GLU A 103 -5.67 7.04 -15.82
N GLN A 104 -6.93 7.46 -15.65
CA GLN A 104 -7.43 8.71 -16.21
C GLN A 104 -6.89 9.93 -15.45
N GLU A 105 -6.72 9.84 -14.12
CA GLU A 105 -6.07 10.88 -13.32
C GLU A 105 -4.61 11.09 -13.75
N LEU A 106 -3.89 10.00 -14.04
CA LEU A 106 -2.50 10.06 -14.51
C LEU A 106 -2.37 10.67 -15.91
N LEU A 107 -3.38 10.53 -16.78
CA LEU A 107 -3.42 11.12 -18.12
C LEU A 107 -3.93 12.56 -18.14
N ASN A 108 -4.25 13.14 -16.98
CA ASN A 108 -4.84 14.47 -16.93
C ASN A 108 -3.89 15.54 -17.48
N GLU A 109 -4.44 16.42 -18.33
CA GLU A 109 -3.77 17.62 -18.87
C GLU A 109 -2.40 17.38 -19.54
N ILE A 110 -2.21 16.22 -20.18
CA ILE A 110 -0.98 15.93 -20.92
C ILE A 110 -1.06 16.50 -22.33
N ALA A 111 -0.04 17.28 -22.71
CA ALA A 111 0.16 17.77 -24.06
C ALA A 111 1.63 17.61 -24.48
N ILE A 112 1.85 16.95 -25.62
CA ILE A 112 3.16 16.68 -26.21
C ILE A 112 3.36 17.63 -27.41
N PRO A 113 4.28 18.61 -27.32
CA PRO A 113 4.62 19.49 -28.42
C PRO A 113 5.21 18.76 -29.63
N ASN A 114 5.00 19.33 -30.81
CA ASN A 114 5.51 18.78 -32.07
C ASN A 114 6.96 19.21 -32.36
N GLU A 115 7.43 20.31 -31.80
CA GLU A 115 8.77 20.83 -32.04
C GLU A 115 9.77 20.37 -30.97
N ILE A 116 10.98 20.00 -31.37
CA ILE A 116 12.01 19.50 -30.45
C ILE A 116 12.42 20.54 -29.41
N ASP A 117 12.52 21.81 -29.80
CA ASP A 117 12.93 22.86 -28.87
C ASP A 117 11.81 23.26 -27.90
N GLU A 118 10.55 23.05 -28.28
CA GLU A 118 9.42 23.12 -27.34
C GLU A 118 9.41 21.91 -26.39
N LEU A 119 9.66 20.69 -26.89
CA LEU A 119 9.79 19.48 -26.07
C LEU A 119 10.84 19.67 -24.98
N LYS A 120 12.05 20.14 -25.33
CA LYS A 120 13.12 20.39 -24.35
C LYS A 120 12.73 21.44 -23.30
N ARG A 121 12.08 22.54 -23.71
CA ARG A 121 11.59 23.57 -22.80
C ARG A 121 10.53 23.03 -21.84
N SER A 122 9.58 22.25 -22.35
CA SER A 122 8.54 21.59 -21.55
C SER A 122 9.12 20.54 -20.60
N ILE A 123 10.09 19.74 -21.03
CA ILE A 123 10.80 18.77 -20.16
C ILE A 123 11.46 19.50 -18.99
N LYS A 124 12.18 20.59 -19.28
CA LYS A 124 12.82 21.39 -18.23
C LYS A 124 11.79 21.95 -17.25
N GLY A 125 10.75 22.62 -17.74
CA GLY A 125 9.70 23.18 -16.87
C GLY A 125 8.98 22.12 -16.02
N LYS A 126 8.79 20.91 -16.57
CA LYS A 126 8.22 19.79 -15.81
C LYS A 126 9.21 19.20 -14.80
N ASN A 127 10.50 19.09 -15.12
CA ASN A 127 11.51 18.67 -14.15
C ASN A 127 11.56 19.65 -12.96
N ASP A 128 11.57 20.96 -13.23
CA ASP A 128 11.55 21.99 -12.20
C ASP A 128 10.30 21.84 -11.30
N SER A 129 9.12 21.68 -11.92
CA SER A 129 7.86 21.46 -11.19
C SER A 129 7.88 20.19 -10.33
N ILE A 130 8.41 19.08 -10.87
CA ILE A 130 8.52 17.80 -10.15
C ILE A 130 9.49 17.95 -8.96
N GLU A 131 10.62 18.63 -9.13
CA GLU A 131 11.56 18.87 -8.04
C GLU A 131 10.91 19.70 -6.91
N GLU A 132 10.21 20.78 -7.26
CA GLU A 132 9.48 21.60 -6.28
C GLU A 132 8.42 20.80 -5.54
N LYS A 133 7.65 19.96 -6.26
CA LYS A 133 6.62 19.11 -5.66
C LYS A 133 7.22 18.04 -4.75
N PHE A 134 8.36 17.45 -5.10
CA PHE A 134 9.10 16.57 -4.19
C PHE A 134 9.59 17.30 -2.94
N LYS A 135 10.08 18.54 -3.05
CA LYS A 135 10.47 19.36 -1.88
C LYS A 135 9.28 19.63 -0.97
N SER A 136 8.14 20.01 -1.55
CA SER A 136 6.90 20.23 -0.83
C SER A 136 6.43 18.97 -0.11
N LEU A 137 6.43 17.82 -0.79
CA LEU A 137 6.06 16.55 -0.20
C LEU A 137 7.02 16.13 0.94
N GLN A 138 8.33 16.32 0.75
CA GLN A 138 9.31 16.04 1.80
C GLN A 138 9.05 16.90 3.05
N LEU A 139 8.73 18.18 2.88
CA LEU A 139 8.42 19.09 3.98
C LEU A 139 7.12 18.67 4.68
N GLU A 140 6.08 18.33 3.93
CA GLU A 140 4.80 17.90 4.49
C GLU A 140 4.93 16.59 5.27
N MET A 141 5.59 15.58 4.70
CA MET A 141 5.86 14.33 5.41
C MET A 141 6.70 14.53 6.67
N SER A 142 7.61 15.52 6.68
CA SER A 142 8.39 15.88 7.86
C SER A 142 7.53 16.50 8.96
N LYS A 143 6.50 17.29 8.62
CA LYS A 143 5.54 17.83 9.60
C LYS A 143 4.69 16.72 10.18
N ILE A 144 4.14 15.85 9.31
CA ILE A 144 3.36 14.69 9.71
C ILE A 144 4.16 13.81 10.68
N LEU A 145 5.43 13.56 10.39
CA LEU A 145 6.33 12.84 11.29
C LEU A 145 6.43 13.52 12.66
N GLY A 146 6.60 14.85 12.68
CA GLY A 146 6.64 15.64 13.92
C GLY A 146 5.39 15.46 14.77
N THR A 147 4.20 15.40 14.15
CA THR A 147 2.94 15.13 14.83
C THR A 147 2.89 13.68 15.34
N VAL A 148 3.26 12.72 14.51
CA VAL A 148 3.21 11.27 14.83
C VAL A 148 4.15 10.89 15.96
N ILE A 149 5.32 11.54 16.09
CA ILE A 149 6.26 11.32 17.20
C ILE A 149 5.60 11.56 18.57
N ASN A 150 4.58 12.42 18.65
CA ASN A 150 3.85 12.70 19.89
C ASN A 150 2.74 11.68 20.22
N LEU A 151 2.42 10.77 19.29
CA LEU A 151 1.32 9.81 19.44
C LEU A 151 1.72 8.52 20.17
N ASP A 152 2.98 8.38 20.58
CA ASP A 152 3.50 7.18 21.22
C ASP A 152 3.20 5.89 20.41
N ASP A 153 3.35 5.98 19.09
CA ASP A 153 3.11 4.89 18.15
C ASP A 153 4.33 4.62 17.26
N PRO A 154 5.23 3.70 17.67
CA PRO A 154 6.47 3.47 16.95
C PRO A 154 6.25 2.81 15.57
N ILE A 155 5.11 2.15 15.34
CA ILE A 155 4.77 1.55 14.05
C ILE A 155 4.39 2.65 13.07
N PHE A 156 3.57 3.60 13.51
CA PHE A 156 3.20 4.75 12.71
C PHE A 156 4.42 5.64 12.42
N GLU A 157 5.28 5.86 13.42
CA GLU A 157 6.54 6.60 13.28
C GLU A 157 7.47 5.96 12.24
N ASP A 158 7.69 4.64 12.30
CA ASP A 158 8.55 3.91 11.35
C ASP A 158 8.00 4.01 9.92
N LEU A 159 6.68 3.91 9.75
CA LEU A 159 6.04 3.99 8.44
C LEU A 159 6.16 5.38 7.81
N ILE A 160 5.92 6.45 8.55
CA ILE A 160 6.11 7.82 8.06
C ILE A 160 7.59 8.11 7.78
N SER A 161 8.47 7.63 8.66
CA SER A 161 9.92 7.76 8.49
C SER A 161 10.40 7.07 7.21
N PHE A 162 9.89 5.87 6.93
CA PHE A 162 10.13 5.15 5.68
C PHE A 162 9.71 5.98 4.47
N ILE A 163 8.45 6.47 4.46
CA ILE A 163 7.91 7.29 3.37
C ILE A 163 8.79 8.52 3.14
N LEU A 164 9.14 9.25 4.19
CA LEU A 164 9.96 10.46 4.10
C LEU A 164 11.34 10.16 3.50
N LYS A 165 12.01 9.09 3.95
CA LYS A 165 13.31 8.68 3.40
C LYS A 165 13.19 8.28 1.93
N ARG A 166 12.12 7.58 1.57
CA ARG A 166 11.85 7.15 0.19
C ARG A 166 11.58 8.34 -0.74
N VAL A 167 10.78 9.32 -0.31
CA VAL A 167 10.57 10.58 -1.05
C VAL A 167 11.88 11.33 -1.27
N LYS A 168 12.75 11.44 -0.24
CA LYS A 168 14.10 12.03 -0.37
C LYS A 168 14.95 11.31 -1.40
N TYR A 169 14.91 9.98 -1.38
CA TYR A 169 15.63 9.13 -2.34
C TYR A 169 15.13 9.35 -3.77
N LEU A 170 13.81 9.31 -4.00
CA LEU A 170 13.23 9.53 -5.34
C LEU A 170 13.57 10.91 -5.89
N ARG A 171 13.51 11.95 -5.04
CA ARG A 171 13.95 13.30 -5.42
C ARG A 171 15.42 13.29 -5.87
N HIS A 172 16.31 12.65 -5.11
CA HIS A 172 17.73 12.60 -5.43
C HIS A 172 17.99 11.91 -6.78
N ILE A 173 17.36 10.75 -7.04
CA ILE A 173 17.49 10.09 -8.33
C ILE A 173 16.98 10.98 -9.46
N PHE A 174 15.78 11.55 -9.29
CA PHE A 174 15.12 12.29 -10.35
C PHE A 174 15.92 13.54 -10.74
N VAL A 175 16.42 14.30 -9.75
CA VAL A 175 17.26 15.49 -9.99
C VAL A 175 18.59 15.14 -10.67
N ASN A 176 19.16 13.99 -10.35
CA ASN A 176 20.41 13.53 -10.95
C ASN A 176 20.22 12.87 -12.33
N ALA A 177 18.98 12.60 -12.72
CA ALA A 177 18.67 12.03 -14.01
C ALA A 177 18.94 13.08 -15.10
N PRO A 178 19.61 12.71 -16.20
CA PRO A 178 19.92 13.69 -17.25
C PRO A 178 18.62 14.27 -17.82
N GLU A 179 18.54 15.60 -17.90
CA GLU A 179 17.43 16.28 -18.58
C GLU A 179 17.47 16.03 -20.09
N ASP A 180 18.68 15.92 -20.64
CA ASP A 180 18.95 15.59 -22.02
C ASP A 180 19.86 14.35 -22.05
N PRO A 181 19.29 13.13 -22.13
CA PRO A 181 20.08 11.90 -22.19
C PRO A 181 20.89 11.78 -23.49
N ILE A 182 20.52 12.53 -24.53
CA ILE A 182 21.21 12.55 -25.83
C ILE A 182 22.55 13.29 -25.73
N LYS A 183 22.67 14.32 -24.89
CA LYS A 183 23.94 15.04 -24.66
C LYS A 183 25.05 14.11 -24.17
N LYS A 184 24.75 13.15 -23.28
CA LYS A 184 25.75 12.19 -22.77
C LYS A 184 26.32 11.31 -23.90
N LEU A 185 25.50 10.91 -24.86
CA LEU A 185 25.93 10.12 -26.02
C LEU A 185 26.74 10.93 -27.05
N LYS A 186 26.70 12.27 -26.98
CA LYS A 186 27.56 13.15 -27.79
C LYS A 186 28.96 13.32 -27.19
N LEU A 187 29.16 13.02 -25.91
CA LEU A 187 30.45 13.06 -25.22
C LEU A 187 31.18 11.73 -25.45
N LYS A 188 32.47 11.79 -25.79
CA LYS A 188 33.27 10.63 -26.19
C LYS A 188 34.52 10.46 -25.35
N LYS A 189 34.98 9.22 -25.21
CA LYS A 189 36.39 8.89 -24.97
C LYS A 189 37.16 8.96 -26.30
N ALA A 190 38.43 9.34 -26.26
CA ALA A 190 39.27 9.43 -27.47
C ALA A 190 39.32 8.07 -28.20
N GLY A 191 39.00 8.06 -29.50
CA GLY A 191 39.07 6.86 -30.36
C GLY A 191 37.75 6.16 -30.70
N GLU A 192 36.64 6.43 -30.00
CA GLU A 192 35.35 5.80 -30.32
C GLU A 192 34.64 6.48 -31.51
N PRO A 193 33.79 5.79 -32.31
CA PRO A 193 32.95 6.38 -33.36
C PRO A 193 31.75 7.16 -32.77
N LYS A 194 31.31 8.25 -33.44
CA LYS A 194 30.27 9.17 -32.90
C LYS A 194 28.94 8.54 -33.28
N ARG A 195 28.17 8.05 -32.31
CA ARG A 195 26.77 7.67 -32.59
C ARG A 195 26.03 8.93 -33.03
N LYS A 196 25.62 8.97 -34.29
CA LYS A 196 24.77 10.05 -34.81
C LYS A 196 23.33 9.67 -34.46
N ILE A 197 22.70 10.48 -33.62
CA ILE A 197 21.28 10.37 -33.31
C ILE A 197 20.54 11.27 -34.28
N THR A 198 19.56 10.71 -34.98
CA THR A 198 18.73 11.44 -35.93
C THR A 198 17.77 12.38 -35.20
N GLU A 199 17.30 13.41 -35.88
CA GLU A 199 16.30 14.32 -35.33
C GLU A 199 15.00 13.59 -34.94
N LYS A 200 14.61 12.59 -35.73
CA LYS A 200 13.45 11.73 -35.46
C LYS A 200 13.61 10.93 -34.16
N GLU A 201 14.74 10.24 -33.98
CA GLU A 201 15.04 9.50 -32.74
C GLU A 201 15.06 10.44 -31.54
N ALA A 202 15.69 11.61 -31.68
CA ALA A 202 15.72 12.61 -30.62
C ALA A 202 14.31 13.05 -30.22
N LYS A 203 13.45 13.33 -31.21
CA LYS A 203 12.05 13.70 -30.98
C LYS A 203 11.31 12.61 -30.21
N ILE A 204 11.44 11.35 -30.63
CA ILE A 204 10.82 10.19 -29.97
C ILE A 204 11.26 10.10 -28.51
N THR A 205 12.57 10.12 -28.24
CA THR A 205 13.10 10.05 -26.87
C THR A 205 12.58 11.20 -26.00
N PHE A 206 12.59 12.44 -26.52
CA PHE A 206 12.09 13.58 -25.75
C PHE A 206 10.57 13.54 -25.52
N SER A 207 9.77 13.11 -26.50
CA SER A 207 8.33 12.93 -26.33
C SER A 207 8.02 11.90 -25.24
N GLU A 208 8.74 10.78 -25.22
CA GLU A 208 8.57 9.74 -24.20
C GLU A 208 8.95 10.23 -22.79
N ILE A 209 10.07 10.94 -22.67
CA ILE A 209 10.49 11.55 -21.39
C ILE A 209 9.45 12.55 -20.90
N LEU A 210 8.97 13.42 -21.78
CA LEU A 210 7.97 14.42 -21.42
C LEU A 210 6.68 13.74 -20.96
N PHE A 211 6.23 12.71 -21.69
CA PHE A 211 5.06 11.93 -21.32
C PHE A 211 5.17 11.32 -19.92
N LEU A 212 6.29 10.65 -19.60
CA LEU A 212 6.50 10.12 -18.25
C LEU A 212 6.62 11.21 -17.19
N ASN A 213 7.25 12.35 -17.49
CA ASN A 213 7.33 13.47 -16.55
C ASN A 213 5.93 13.98 -16.19
N PHE A 214 5.00 14.07 -17.15
CA PHE A 214 3.61 14.43 -16.85
C PHE A 214 2.94 13.40 -15.92
N ILE A 215 3.09 12.10 -16.21
CA ILE A 215 2.52 11.03 -15.38
C ILE A 215 3.08 11.10 -13.94
N ILE A 216 4.40 11.24 -13.80
CA ILE A 216 5.08 11.40 -12.50
C ILE A 216 4.53 12.62 -11.75
N LEU A 217 4.38 13.76 -12.44
CA LEU A 217 3.86 14.98 -11.82
C LEU A 217 2.42 14.79 -11.31
N ASN A 218 1.57 14.15 -12.12
CA ASN A 218 0.19 13.85 -11.75
C ASN A 218 0.12 12.89 -10.56
N ASP A 219 0.98 11.88 -10.52
CA ASP A 219 1.05 10.93 -9.41
C ASP A 219 1.54 11.60 -8.11
N ILE A 220 2.54 12.50 -8.18
CA ILE A 220 3.00 13.30 -7.03
C ILE A 220 1.87 14.19 -6.52
N ASN A 221 1.08 14.81 -7.39
CA ASN A 221 -0.07 15.61 -6.96
C ASN A 221 -1.13 14.76 -6.24
N GLY A 222 -1.40 13.54 -6.73
CA GLY A 222 -2.24 12.58 -6.03
C GLY A 222 -1.70 12.24 -4.64
N TYR A 223 -0.39 12.00 -4.54
CA TYR A 223 0.29 11.74 -3.27
C TYR A 223 0.20 12.92 -2.29
N ILE A 224 0.36 14.16 -2.79
CA ILE A 224 0.21 15.37 -1.96
C ILE A 224 -1.21 15.42 -1.37
N SER A 225 -2.24 15.19 -2.18
CA SER A 225 -3.63 15.14 -1.67
C SER A 225 -3.83 14.05 -0.60
N LEU A 226 -3.15 12.91 -0.75
CA LEU A 226 -3.16 11.86 0.27
C LEU A 226 -2.46 12.30 1.57
N SER A 227 -1.32 12.99 1.47
CA SER A 227 -0.62 13.53 2.63
C SER A 227 -1.43 14.59 3.38
N GLU A 228 -2.16 15.44 2.66
CA GLU A 228 -3.09 16.42 3.24
C GLU A 228 -4.22 15.73 4.02
N LYS A 229 -4.76 14.62 3.49
CA LYS A 229 -5.76 13.82 4.21
C LYS A 229 -5.18 13.21 5.49
N ILE A 230 -3.95 12.70 5.45
CA ILE A 230 -3.27 12.17 6.64
C ILE A 230 -3.12 13.28 7.69
N SER A 231 -2.66 14.48 7.32
CA SER A 231 -2.56 15.63 8.22
C SER A 231 -3.92 15.98 8.83
N LEU A 232 -4.97 16.06 8.01
CA LEU A 232 -6.32 16.36 8.47
C LEU A 232 -6.84 15.32 9.47
N TYR A 233 -6.57 14.03 9.26
CA TYR A 233 -6.98 13.01 10.23
C TYR A 233 -6.20 13.12 11.54
N LEU A 234 -4.91 13.47 11.50
CA LEU A 234 -4.11 13.71 12.69
C LEU A 234 -4.59 14.94 13.48
N GLU A 235 -4.91 16.03 12.79
CA GLU A 235 -5.48 17.25 13.38
C GLU A 235 -6.83 17.00 14.06
N ASN A 236 -7.62 16.06 13.52
CA ASN A 236 -8.91 15.65 14.09
C ASN A 236 -8.79 14.48 15.10
N GLU A 237 -7.59 14.14 15.56
CA GLU A 237 -7.29 13.04 16.50
C GLU A 237 -7.77 11.65 16.02
N ALA A 238 -8.03 11.50 14.73
CA ALA A 238 -8.49 10.28 14.08
C ALA A 238 -7.30 9.39 13.69
N ASN A 239 -6.41 9.10 14.63
CA ASN A 239 -5.10 8.49 14.41
C ASN A 239 -5.15 7.11 13.73
N VAL A 240 -6.16 6.30 14.01
CA VAL A 240 -6.34 4.99 13.36
C VAL A 240 -6.62 5.16 11.85
N HIS A 241 -7.41 6.17 11.48
CA HIS A 241 -7.64 6.50 10.08
C HIS A 241 -6.38 7.06 9.43
N ALA A 242 -5.66 7.96 10.10
CA ALA A 242 -4.39 8.48 9.61
C ALA A 242 -3.38 7.35 9.34
N LEU A 243 -3.25 6.38 10.25
CA LEU A 243 -2.40 5.19 10.05
C LEU A 243 -2.86 4.35 8.85
N SER A 244 -4.17 4.13 8.69
CA SER A 244 -4.71 3.42 7.51
C SER A 244 -4.36 4.13 6.20
N PHE A 245 -4.60 5.44 6.11
CA PHE A 245 -4.25 6.22 4.92
C PHE A 245 -2.73 6.26 4.66
N THR A 246 -1.93 6.14 5.71
CA THR A 246 -0.46 6.05 5.56
C THR A 246 -0.04 4.71 4.98
N LYS A 247 -0.76 3.62 5.28
CA LYS A 247 -0.55 2.32 4.61
C LYS A 247 -0.88 2.42 3.13
N ASP A 248 -2.00 3.04 2.78
CA ASP A 248 -2.35 3.32 1.38
C ASP A 248 -1.28 4.20 0.71
N ALA A 249 -0.72 5.18 1.42
CA ALA A 249 0.35 6.03 0.91
C ALA A 249 1.62 5.24 0.59
N ARG A 250 1.97 4.21 1.36
CA ARG A 250 3.10 3.33 1.03
C ARG A 250 2.88 2.61 -0.30
N GLU A 251 1.66 2.14 -0.57
CA GLU A 251 1.32 1.49 -1.84
C GLU A 251 1.42 2.46 -3.03
N GLU A 252 0.85 3.67 -2.90
CA GLU A 252 0.96 4.71 -3.92
C GLU A 252 2.43 5.11 -4.16
N LEU A 253 3.27 5.10 -3.12
CA LEU A 253 4.71 5.39 -3.24
C LEU A 253 5.47 4.35 -4.07
N ARG A 254 4.98 3.11 -4.15
CA ARG A 254 5.60 2.06 -4.98
C ARG A 254 5.39 2.38 -6.46
N LEU A 255 4.19 2.79 -6.85
CA LEU A 255 3.91 3.25 -8.21
C LEU A 255 4.81 4.43 -8.57
N LEU A 256 4.87 5.46 -7.71
CA LEU A 256 5.73 6.62 -7.94
C LEU A 256 7.21 6.22 -8.08
N THR A 257 7.67 5.30 -7.22
CA THR A 257 9.02 4.77 -7.30
C THR A 257 9.28 4.16 -8.68
N ASP A 258 8.40 3.26 -9.11
CA ASP A 258 8.57 2.56 -10.38
C ASP A 258 8.59 3.53 -11.57
N LEU A 259 7.67 4.49 -11.60
CA LEU A 259 7.60 5.52 -12.64
C LEU A 259 8.91 6.33 -12.73
N VAL A 260 9.46 6.77 -11.59
CA VAL A 260 10.73 7.48 -11.54
C VAL A 260 11.88 6.60 -12.04
N MET A 261 11.94 5.34 -11.61
CA MET A 261 12.98 4.40 -12.03
C MET A 261 12.92 4.08 -13.53
N LYS A 262 11.71 3.95 -14.10
CA LYS A 262 11.50 3.79 -15.55
C LYS A 262 11.96 5.03 -16.31
N ARG A 263 11.56 6.23 -15.88
CA ARG A 263 11.97 7.50 -16.50
C ARG A 263 13.50 7.63 -16.56
N VAL A 264 14.20 7.28 -15.48
CA VAL A 264 15.66 7.44 -15.38
C VAL A 264 16.42 6.54 -16.36
N LYS A 265 15.82 5.41 -16.76
CA LYS A 265 16.42 4.45 -17.69
C LYS A 265 16.26 4.85 -19.16
N ILE A 266 15.28 5.70 -19.49
CA ILE A 266 15.00 6.08 -20.89
C ILE A 266 16.21 6.74 -21.53
N ASN A 267 16.59 6.20 -22.67
CA ASN A 267 17.62 6.75 -23.53
C ASN A 267 17.35 6.34 -25.00
N PRO A 268 18.10 6.89 -25.97
CA PRO A 268 17.87 6.58 -27.40
C PRO A 268 18.12 5.13 -27.85
N ASP A 269 18.59 4.25 -26.96
CA ASP A 269 18.68 2.79 -27.19
C ASP A 269 17.65 2.00 -26.39
N LEU A 270 16.99 2.63 -25.40
CA LEU A 270 16.11 1.96 -24.46
C LEU A 270 14.85 2.78 -24.25
N HIS A 271 13.81 2.39 -24.97
CA HIS A 271 12.45 2.91 -24.86
C HIS A 271 11.60 1.99 -23.98
N LEU A 272 10.67 2.57 -23.24
CA LEU A 272 9.66 1.84 -22.47
C LEU A 272 8.50 1.38 -23.36
N PHE A 273 8.16 2.20 -24.36
CA PHE A 273 7.08 1.96 -25.30
C PHE A 273 7.59 1.42 -26.64
N ASN A 274 6.72 0.69 -27.34
CA ASN A 274 7.01 0.27 -28.71
C ASN A 274 6.75 1.44 -29.71
N ASP A 275 7.17 1.26 -30.96
CA ASP A 275 7.08 2.31 -31.99
C ASP A 275 5.67 2.85 -32.23
N ASP A 276 4.63 2.00 -32.11
CA ASP A 276 3.25 2.41 -32.35
C ASP A 276 2.68 3.20 -31.17
N ASP A 277 3.01 2.80 -29.94
CA ASP A 277 2.70 3.56 -28.73
C ASP A 277 3.42 4.91 -28.73
N LEU A 278 4.68 4.95 -29.16
CA LEU A 278 5.45 6.19 -29.28
C LEU A 278 4.84 7.14 -30.31
N LYS A 279 4.36 6.63 -31.44
CA LYS A 279 3.58 7.44 -32.41
C LYS A 279 2.31 7.98 -31.78
N LYS A 280 1.54 7.16 -31.05
CA LYS A 280 0.34 7.61 -30.35
C LYS A 280 0.66 8.75 -29.37
N ILE A 281 1.75 8.63 -28.60
CA ILE A 281 2.22 9.66 -27.68
C ILE A 281 2.53 10.96 -28.43
N MET A 282 3.30 10.88 -29.52
CA MET A 282 3.64 12.04 -30.35
C MET A 282 2.42 12.70 -31.00
N ASP A 283 1.41 11.90 -31.37
CA ASP A 283 0.13 12.35 -31.93
C ASP A 283 -0.86 12.87 -30.87
N ASN A 284 -0.49 12.88 -29.58
CA ASN A 284 -1.38 13.20 -28.45
C ASN A 284 -2.63 12.27 -28.35
N LYS A 285 -2.55 11.04 -28.87
CA LYS A 285 -3.59 10.01 -28.75
C LYS A 285 -3.37 9.21 -27.46
N LEU A 286 -3.59 9.86 -26.33
CA LEU A 286 -3.26 9.34 -25.01
C LEU A 286 -4.43 8.58 -24.40
N GLU A 287 -4.34 7.25 -24.42
CA GLU A 287 -5.39 6.33 -23.95
C GLU A 287 -4.93 5.59 -22.68
N THR A 288 -5.88 5.14 -21.86
CA THR A 288 -5.58 4.40 -20.61
C THR A 288 -4.79 3.11 -20.83
N GLU A 289 -4.82 2.54 -22.03
CA GLU A 289 -4.00 1.40 -22.43
C GLU A 289 -2.49 1.69 -22.33
N LEU A 290 -2.05 2.93 -22.62
CA LEU A 290 -0.65 3.33 -22.46
C LEU A 290 -0.23 3.27 -21.00
N ILE A 291 -1.10 3.71 -20.09
CA ILE A 291 -0.85 3.67 -18.64
C ILE A 291 -0.81 2.23 -18.14
N ASN A 292 -1.76 1.39 -18.58
CA ASN A 292 -1.82 0.00 -18.18
C ASN A 292 -0.53 -0.77 -18.53
N LYS A 293 0.12 -0.44 -19.66
CA LYS A 293 1.42 -1.04 -20.03
C LYS A 293 2.55 -0.65 -19.08
N ILE A 294 2.45 0.49 -18.42
CA ILE A 294 3.43 0.95 -17.44
C ILE A 294 3.12 0.35 -16.06
N ILE A 295 1.86 0.36 -15.64
CA ILE A 295 1.46 0.00 -14.27
C ILE A 295 1.25 -1.50 -14.09
N ASN A 296 0.66 -2.18 -15.07
CA ASN A 296 0.24 -3.57 -14.97
C ASN A 296 1.10 -4.47 -15.85
N LYS A 297 2.18 -5.02 -15.31
CA LYS A 297 2.83 -6.19 -15.92
C LYS A 297 2.08 -7.45 -15.53
N GLN A 298 1.39 -8.05 -16.49
CA GLN A 298 0.89 -9.42 -16.35
C GLN A 298 2.01 -10.39 -16.68
N ASP A 299 2.90 -10.61 -15.73
CA ASP A 299 3.90 -11.68 -15.87
C ASP A 299 3.23 -13.04 -15.70
N SER A 300 3.68 -14.02 -16.48
CA SER A 300 3.25 -15.42 -16.28
C SER A 300 3.64 -15.89 -14.87
N GLN A 301 2.90 -16.84 -14.30
CA GLN A 301 3.15 -17.31 -12.93
C GLN A 301 4.58 -17.83 -12.72
N ASP A 302 5.20 -18.45 -13.73
CA ASP A 302 6.55 -18.97 -13.61
C ASP A 302 7.60 -17.86 -13.61
N ILE A 303 7.50 -16.89 -14.54
CA ILE A 303 8.36 -15.70 -14.57
C ILE A 303 8.28 -14.96 -13.22
N LYS A 304 7.06 -14.78 -12.71
CA LYS A 304 6.83 -14.10 -11.44
C LYS A 304 7.48 -14.84 -10.26
N ARG A 305 7.39 -16.17 -10.21
CA ARG A 305 8.05 -16.98 -9.16
C ARG A 305 9.57 -16.86 -9.23
N ASP A 306 10.14 -16.90 -10.43
CA ASP A 306 11.58 -16.75 -10.62
C ASP A 306 12.04 -15.34 -10.19
N SER A 307 11.28 -14.29 -10.52
CA SER A 307 11.57 -12.93 -10.05
C SER A 307 11.48 -12.78 -8.53
N ILE A 308 10.51 -13.45 -7.87
CA ILE A 308 10.46 -13.49 -6.39
C ILE A 308 11.71 -14.21 -5.85
N LYS A 309 12.09 -15.35 -6.43
CA LYS A 309 13.29 -16.12 -6.03
C LYS A 309 14.57 -15.28 -6.18
N GLU A 310 14.74 -14.60 -7.31
CA GLU A 310 15.86 -13.70 -7.56
C GLU A 310 15.92 -12.58 -6.52
N ALA A 311 14.79 -11.92 -6.21
CA ALA A 311 14.75 -10.87 -5.20
C ALA A 311 15.13 -11.37 -3.79
N ILE A 312 14.76 -12.60 -3.43
CA ILE A 312 15.19 -13.24 -2.18
C ILE A 312 16.69 -13.55 -2.19
N LEU A 313 17.22 -14.04 -3.31
CA LEU A 313 18.65 -14.32 -3.45
C LEU A 313 19.50 -13.05 -3.40
N GLU A 314 19.04 -11.96 -4.00
CA GLU A 314 19.66 -10.64 -3.86
C GLU A 314 19.69 -10.19 -2.39
N SER A 315 18.58 -10.38 -1.68
CA SER A 315 18.44 -10.15 -0.23
C SER A 315 19.49 -10.90 0.59
N LEU A 316 19.67 -12.19 0.31
CA LEU A 316 20.68 -13.05 0.95
C LEU A 316 22.11 -12.63 0.61
N ASN A 317 22.39 -12.30 -0.65
CA ASN A 317 23.70 -11.88 -1.09
C ASN A 317 24.15 -10.59 -0.39
N ALA A 318 23.26 -9.62 -0.25
CA ALA A 318 23.55 -8.39 0.47
C ALA A 318 23.81 -8.64 1.97
N LEU A 319 23.04 -9.55 2.59
CA LEU A 319 23.26 -9.97 3.98
C LEU A 319 24.64 -10.62 4.17
N ASN A 320 25.07 -11.46 3.23
CA ASN A 320 26.35 -12.16 3.28
C ASN A 320 27.56 -11.26 3.03
N ASN A 321 27.42 -10.27 2.14
CA ASN A 321 28.50 -9.35 1.80
C ASN A 321 28.71 -8.25 2.85
N SER A 322 27.95 -8.24 3.95
CA SER A 322 27.92 -7.15 4.95
C SER A 322 27.63 -5.76 4.35
N SER A 323 27.24 -5.70 3.08
CA SER A 323 26.64 -4.54 2.44
C SER A 323 25.19 -4.50 2.90
N SER A 324 24.95 -4.11 4.15
CA SER A 324 23.61 -4.03 4.72
C SER A 324 22.68 -3.03 4.02
N ASP A 325 23.21 -2.32 3.03
CA ASP A 325 22.57 -1.21 2.36
C ASP A 325 22.17 -1.67 0.96
N PHE A 326 20.90 -2.06 0.82
CA PHE A 326 20.25 -2.08 -0.49
C PHE A 326 20.28 -0.67 -1.09
N ASN A 327 20.15 -0.59 -2.42
CA ASN A 327 20.29 0.58 -3.34
C ASN A 327 19.62 1.91 -2.90
N ASN A 328 18.98 1.96 -1.74
CA ASN A 328 18.17 3.03 -1.20
C ASN A 328 18.49 3.40 0.27
N HIS A 329 19.40 2.71 1.00
CA HIS A 329 19.78 2.94 2.41
C HIS A 329 18.63 2.98 3.46
N ILE A 330 17.43 2.47 3.13
CA ILE A 330 16.26 2.62 4.01
C ILE A 330 16.11 1.47 5.02
N TYR A 331 16.63 0.29 4.70
CA TYR A 331 16.34 -0.93 5.45
C TYR A 331 17.56 -1.85 5.54
N LYS A 332 17.85 -2.36 6.74
CA LYS A 332 18.87 -3.40 6.96
C LYS A 332 18.20 -4.74 7.13
N ILE A 333 18.51 -5.68 6.24
CA ILE A 333 18.08 -7.08 6.38
C ILE A 333 18.84 -7.71 7.55
N LYS A 334 18.12 -8.53 8.31
CA LYS A 334 18.62 -9.27 9.46
C LYS A 334 18.51 -10.77 9.21
N ASP A 335 19.12 -11.57 10.08
CA ASP A 335 19.18 -13.03 9.92
C ASP A 335 17.80 -13.69 10.01
N THR A 336 16.89 -13.13 10.81
CA THR A 336 15.49 -13.54 10.92
C THR A 336 14.59 -12.31 10.83
N ILE A 337 13.52 -12.39 10.05
CA ILE A 337 12.62 -11.26 9.81
C ILE A 337 11.16 -11.73 9.84
N PRO A 338 10.22 -10.96 10.42
CA PRO A 338 8.80 -11.23 10.28
C PRO A 338 8.42 -11.35 8.80
N LEU A 339 7.70 -12.41 8.43
CA LEU A 339 7.41 -12.70 7.01
C LEU A 339 6.67 -11.54 6.34
N TYR A 340 5.70 -10.94 7.04
CA TYR A 340 4.98 -9.78 6.53
C TYR A 340 5.89 -8.56 6.31
N GLU A 341 6.85 -8.34 7.20
CA GLU A 341 7.82 -7.27 7.05
C GLU A 341 8.71 -7.50 5.81
N PHE A 342 9.17 -8.73 5.62
CA PHE A 342 9.96 -9.10 4.46
C PHE A 342 9.18 -9.00 3.15
N TYR A 343 7.91 -9.40 3.16
CA TYR A 343 6.99 -9.20 2.04
C TYR A 343 6.90 -7.73 1.63
N GLN A 344 6.65 -6.85 2.60
CA GLN A 344 6.59 -5.40 2.37
C GLN A 344 7.93 -4.84 1.88
N PHE A 345 9.05 -5.33 2.43
CA PHE A 345 10.39 -4.98 1.98
C PHE A 345 10.63 -5.33 0.51
N LEU A 346 10.27 -6.56 0.08
CA LEU A 346 10.45 -6.99 -1.30
C LEU A 346 9.62 -6.15 -2.27
N LEU A 347 8.37 -5.83 -1.93
CA LEU A 347 7.52 -4.94 -2.73
C LEU A 347 8.11 -3.52 -2.82
N ASP A 348 8.71 -3.02 -1.75
CA ASP A 348 9.35 -1.70 -1.75
C ASP A 348 10.64 -1.66 -2.58
N GLN A 349 11.43 -2.75 -2.59
CA GLN A 349 12.65 -2.81 -3.42
C GLN A 349 12.32 -3.09 -4.89
N ASN A 350 11.26 -3.87 -5.15
CA ASN A 350 10.85 -4.32 -6.47
C ASN A 350 9.40 -3.89 -6.77
N PRO A 351 9.13 -2.59 -6.94
CA PRO A 351 7.76 -2.08 -7.11
C PRO A 351 7.07 -2.59 -8.40
N ASN A 352 7.83 -3.13 -9.36
CA ASN A 352 7.29 -3.77 -10.55
C ASN A 352 6.74 -5.19 -10.29
N LEU A 353 7.14 -5.81 -9.18
CA LEU A 353 6.80 -7.19 -8.87
C LEU A 353 5.54 -7.21 -8.01
N ILE A 354 4.41 -7.59 -8.61
CA ILE A 354 3.11 -7.64 -7.92
C ILE A 354 2.81 -9.07 -7.51
N PHE A 355 2.84 -9.36 -6.21
CA PHE A 355 2.59 -10.68 -5.64
C PHE A 355 1.89 -10.62 -4.29
N THR A 356 1.33 -11.74 -3.88
CA THR A 356 0.67 -11.95 -2.59
C THR A 356 1.64 -12.59 -1.59
N ILE A 357 1.34 -12.49 -0.30
CA ILE A 357 2.18 -13.13 0.73
C ILE A 357 2.17 -14.66 0.59
N GLU A 358 1.07 -15.26 0.14
CA GLU A 358 0.96 -16.70 -0.09
C GLU A 358 1.86 -17.17 -1.26
N GLU A 359 1.99 -16.34 -2.30
CA GLU A 359 2.94 -16.61 -3.39
C GLU A 359 4.38 -16.52 -2.89
N LEU A 360 4.69 -15.58 -2.00
CA LEU A 360 6.01 -15.48 -1.36
C LEU A 360 6.32 -16.73 -0.54
N GLU A 361 5.38 -17.17 0.30
CA GLU A 361 5.52 -18.39 1.10
C GLU A 361 5.78 -19.62 0.23
N THR A 362 5.06 -19.73 -0.88
CA THR A 362 5.24 -20.84 -1.83
C THR A 362 6.65 -20.87 -2.41
N VAL A 363 7.21 -19.71 -2.75
CA VAL A 363 8.57 -19.60 -3.28
C VAL A 363 9.60 -19.91 -2.18
N ILE A 364 9.41 -19.39 -0.96
CA ILE A 364 10.29 -19.66 0.17
C ILE A 364 10.34 -21.15 0.50
N ASN A 365 9.19 -21.83 0.59
CA ASN A 365 9.13 -23.25 0.91
C ASN A 365 9.89 -24.09 -0.13
N ARG A 366 9.78 -23.75 -1.42
CA ARG A 366 10.58 -24.40 -2.48
C ARG A 366 12.08 -24.13 -2.31
N MET A 367 12.46 -22.90 -1.98
CA MET A 367 13.86 -22.58 -1.71
C MET A 367 14.39 -23.33 -0.46
N THR A 368 13.53 -23.64 0.50
CA THR A 368 13.86 -24.50 1.64
C THR A 368 14.04 -25.96 1.24
N ASP A 369 13.15 -26.49 0.40
CA ASP A 369 13.28 -27.84 -0.16
C ASP A 369 14.58 -27.98 -0.99
N ASP A 370 14.96 -26.92 -1.71
CA ASP A 370 16.22 -26.80 -2.47
C ASP A 370 17.46 -26.62 -1.55
N GLY A 371 17.28 -26.44 -0.23
CA GLY A 371 18.36 -26.22 0.73
C GLY A 371 19.05 -24.85 0.63
N LEU A 372 18.42 -23.86 -0.01
CA LEU A 372 18.98 -22.52 -0.20
C LEU A 372 18.83 -21.62 1.03
N ILE A 373 17.74 -21.81 1.79
CA ILE A 373 17.45 -21.07 3.02
C ILE A 373 16.82 -21.99 4.07
N PRO A 374 17.00 -21.71 5.37
CA PRO A 374 16.35 -22.45 6.44
C PRO A 374 14.81 -22.48 6.35
N GLY A 375 14.18 -21.39 5.88
CA GLY A 375 12.75 -21.35 5.59
C GLY A 375 11.91 -20.56 6.59
N ILE A 376 10.61 -20.89 6.65
CA ILE A 376 9.64 -20.21 7.53
C ILE A 376 9.49 -21.01 8.82
N ARG A 377 9.65 -20.31 9.95
CA ARG A 377 9.34 -20.81 11.28
C ARG A 377 8.03 -20.21 11.76
N GLU A 378 7.14 -21.06 12.25
CA GLU A 378 5.86 -20.64 12.81
C GLU A 378 5.96 -20.56 14.34
N VAL A 379 5.62 -19.39 14.89
CA VAL A 379 5.44 -19.19 16.33
C VAL A 379 3.94 -19.19 16.61
N ARG A 380 3.49 -20.17 17.40
CA ARG A 380 2.08 -20.26 17.81
C ARG A 380 1.71 -19.05 18.64
N THR A 381 0.64 -18.36 18.23
CA THR A 381 -0.02 -17.35 19.04
C THR A 381 -1.31 -17.91 19.60
N ASP A 382 -1.93 -17.17 20.51
CA ASP A 382 -3.24 -17.52 21.05
C ASP A 382 -4.27 -17.64 19.90
N GLN A 383 -5.27 -18.52 20.06
CA GLN A 383 -6.41 -18.68 19.15
C GLN A 383 -6.11 -19.23 17.73
N ASN A 384 -5.27 -20.27 17.59
CA ASN A 384 -4.97 -20.95 16.30
C ASN A 384 -4.38 -20.03 15.21
N ARG A 385 -3.77 -18.91 15.63
CA ARG A 385 -3.03 -18.02 14.72
C ARG A 385 -1.53 -18.32 14.83
N TYR A 386 -0.82 -18.09 13.74
CA TYR A 386 0.61 -18.31 13.66
C TYR A 386 1.28 -17.00 13.24
N PHE A 387 2.32 -16.63 13.96
CA PHE A 387 3.24 -15.60 13.53
C PHE A 387 4.38 -16.25 12.76
N LYS A 388 4.56 -15.86 11.50
CA LYS A 388 5.54 -16.46 10.59
C LYS A 388 6.82 -15.64 10.56
N LEU A 389 7.94 -16.31 10.80
CA LEU A 389 9.28 -15.76 10.76
C LEU A 389 10.05 -16.38 9.60
N LEU A 390 10.57 -15.57 8.69
CA LEU A 390 11.51 -16.02 7.69
C LEU A 390 12.91 -16.07 8.28
N GLN A 391 13.54 -17.24 8.22
CA GLN A 391 14.92 -17.44 8.61
C GLN A 391 15.80 -17.46 7.36
N LEU A 392 16.59 -16.41 7.17
CA LEU A 392 17.59 -16.30 6.10
C LEU A 392 18.90 -16.98 6.51
N LYS A 393 19.20 -17.01 7.81
CA LYS A 393 20.24 -17.86 8.42
C LYS A 393 19.65 -18.68 9.55
N ALA A 394 20.23 -19.86 9.80
CA ALA A 394 19.77 -20.75 10.85
C ALA A 394 19.89 -20.07 12.22
N HIS A 395 18.79 -20.03 12.96
CA HIS A 395 18.74 -19.51 14.32
C HIS A 395 17.76 -20.31 15.18
N ASP A 396 18.24 -20.84 16.28
CA ASP A 396 17.41 -21.59 17.23
C ASP A 396 16.75 -20.64 18.21
N ILE A 397 15.46 -20.36 18.00
CA ILE A 397 14.63 -19.63 18.96
C ILE A 397 14.35 -20.54 20.16
N SER A 398 14.89 -20.15 21.32
CA SER A 398 14.71 -20.81 22.62
C SER A 398 13.26 -20.73 23.14
N GLU A 399 12.93 -21.55 24.15
CA GLU A 399 11.61 -21.52 24.77
C GLU A 399 11.30 -20.15 25.42
N ASP A 400 12.30 -19.53 26.04
CA ASP A 400 12.17 -18.21 26.65
C ASP A 400 11.95 -17.12 25.58
N GLU A 401 12.67 -17.16 24.47
CA GLU A 401 12.41 -16.25 23.35
C GLU A 401 11.01 -16.40 22.78
N ASN A 402 10.53 -17.64 22.62
CA ASN A 402 9.16 -17.89 22.17
C ASN A 402 8.12 -17.30 23.14
N LYS A 403 8.31 -17.46 24.46
CA LYS A 403 7.43 -16.86 25.48
C LYS A 403 7.39 -15.34 25.36
N LEU A 404 8.54 -14.70 25.17
CA LEU A 404 8.61 -13.24 25.01
C LEU A 404 7.95 -12.80 23.70
N ILE A 405 8.23 -13.47 22.58
CA ILE A 405 7.59 -13.18 21.28
C ILE A 405 6.07 -13.28 21.39
N SER A 406 5.54 -14.32 22.03
CA SER A 406 4.08 -14.48 22.22
C SER A 406 3.47 -13.32 23.01
N VAL A 407 4.10 -12.88 24.10
CA VAL A 407 3.65 -11.70 24.86
C VAL A 407 3.76 -10.43 24.04
N ALA A 408 4.87 -10.23 23.31
CA ALA A 408 5.09 -9.08 22.45
C ALA A 408 4.01 -8.93 21.37
N LEU A 409 3.55 -10.05 20.79
CA LEU A 409 2.47 -10.06 19.80
C LEU A 409 1.12 -9.65 20.38
N ILE A 410 0.85 -9.99 21.64
CA ILE A 410 -0.37 -9.56 22.35
C ILE A 410 -0.31 -8.05 22.64
N LEU A 411 0.84 -7.56 23.10
CA LEU A 411 1.00 -6.15 23.47
C LEU A 411 1.09 -5.22 22.24
N GLN A 412 1.52 -5.74 21.08
CA GLN A 412 1.78 -5.04 19.82
C GLN A 412 2.94 -4.02 19.88
N LYS A 413 2.93 -3.15 20.91
CA LYS A 413 3.99 -2.21 21.29
C LYS A 413 4.14 -2.20 22.81
N PHE A 414 5.37 -2.25 23.32
CA PHE A 414 5.61 -2.48 24.75
C PHE A 414 6.92 -1.87 25.25
N THR A 415 7.03 -1.71 26.56
CA THR A 415 8.24 -1.32 27.29
C THR A 415 8.88 -2.52 27.97
N LEU A 416 10.11 -2.35 28.48
CA LEU A 416 10.76 -3.38 29.29
C LEU A 416 9.94 -3.72 30.55
N ALA A 417 9.26 -2.74 31.14
CA ALA A 417 8.43 -2.96 32.33
C ALA A 417 7.23 -3.84 32.01
N ASP A 418 6.60 -3.66 30.85
CA ASP A 418 5.45 -4.47 30.43
C ASP A 418 5.83 -5.96 30.30
N ILE A 419 7.01 -6.25 29.74
CA ILE A 419 7.52 -7.63 29.62
C ILE A 419 7.88 -8.21 30.98
N ILE A 420 8.54 -7.44 31.86
CA ILE A 420 8.85 -7.89 33.22
C ILE A 420 7.56 -8.27 33.96
N ASN A 421 6.54 -7.43 33.88
CA ASN A 421 5.26 -7.66 34.55
C ASN A 421 4.50 -8.85 33.95
N ALA A 422 4.53 -9.01 32.63
CA ALA A 422 3.80 -10.08 31.95
C ALA A 422 4.44 -11.47 32.13
N LEU A 423 5.78 -11.54 32.23
CA LEU A 423 6.52 -12.80 32.34
C LEU A 423 7.05 -13.12 33.74
N ASP A 424 6.97 -12.16 34.67
CA ASP A 424 7.55 -12.24 36.02
C ASP A 424 9.06 -12.61 36.00
N TRP A 425 9.79 -11.99 35.07
CA TRP A 425 11.21 -12.25 34.86
C TRP A 425 12.09 -11.13 35.41
N LYS A 426 13.30 -11.48 35.83
CA LYS A 426 14.33 -10.50 36.22
C LYS A 426 14.67 -9.59 35.03
N LYS A 427 14.88 -8.30 35.31
CA LYS A 427 15.23 -7.27 34.32
C LYS A 427 16.40 -7.67 33.41
N GLU A 428 17.44 -8.27 33.97
CA GLU A 428 18.63 -8.72 33.24
C GLU A 428 18.29 -9.77 32.17
N LYS A 429 17.45 -10.75 32.54
CA LYS A 429 16.97 -11.79 31.61
C LYS A 429 16.17 -11.17 30.47
N CYS A 430 15.19 -10.32 30.77
CA CYS A 430 14.40 -9.63 29.74
C CYS A 430 15.27 -8.78 28.82
N THR A 431 16.22 -8.03 29.38
CA THR A 431 17.11 -7.15 28.60
C THR A 431 17.98 -7.96 27.63
N ASN A 432 18.54 -9.09 28.09
CA ASN A 432 19.38 -9.94 27.24
C ASN A 432 18.58 -10.56 26.10
N ILE A 433 17.37 -11.07 26.39
CA ILE A 433 16.51 -11.68 25.36
C ILE A 433 16.04 -10.61 24.36
N LEU A 434 15.60 -9.43 24.82
CA LEU A 434 15.19 -8.34 23.93
C LEU A 434 16.34 -7.92 23.00
N LYS A 435 17.55 -7.73 23.53
CA LYS A 435 18.72 -7.41 22.72
C LYS A 435 19.03 -8.50 21.70
N ASN A 436 18.88 -9.77 22.05
CA ASN A 436 19.10 -10.86 21.10
C ASN A 436 18.05 -10.83 19.99
N LEU A 437 16.77 -10.74 20.34
CA LEU A 437 15.65 -10.67 19.39
C LEU A 437 15.74 -9.45 18.45
N GLU A 438 16.22 -8.30 18.96
CA GLU A 438 16.50 -7.10 18.17
C GLU A 438 17.68 -7.31 17.22
N THR A 439 18.75 -7.97 17.71
CA THR A 439 19.95 -8.23 16.93
C THR A 439 19.63 -9.10 15.73
N ILE A 440 18.87 -10.19 15.94
CA ILE A 440 18.48 -11.15 14.89
C ILE A 440 17.34 -10.64 14.00
N GLY A 441 16.58 -9.62 14.43
CA GLY A 441 15.60 -8.91 13.60
C GLY A 441 14.12 -9.27 13.81
N ILE A 442 13.78 -10.00 14.87
CA ILE A 442 12.38 -10.37 15.16
C ILE A 442 11.59 -9.19 15.74
N ILE A 443 12.23 -8.40 16.61
CA ILE A 443 11.63 -7.22 17.24
C ILE A 443 12.39 -5.96 16.80
N LYS A 444 11.69 -4.83 16.77
CA LYS A 444 12.29 -3.52 16.57
C LYS A 444 12.30 -2.73 17.87
N HIS A 445 13.30 -1.88 18.00
CA HIS A 445 13.44 -0.94 19.09
C HIS A 445 13.25 0.49 18.57
N SER A 446 12.33 1.23 19.16
CA SER A 446 12.17 2.68 18.98
C SER A 446 12.61 3.39 20.25
N LYS A 447 13.55 4.32 20.09
CA LYS A 447 14.04 5.17 21.16
C LYS A 447 13.40 6.54 21.07
N SER A 448 12.48 6.85 21.98
CA SER A 448 11.83 8.15 22.06
C SER A 448 12.32 8.93 23.26
N PHE A 449 12.65 10.21 23.06
CA PHE A 449 12.93 11.13 24.17
C PHE A 449 11.66 11.46 24.98
N LEU A 450 10.48 11.39 24.35
CA LEU A 450 9.19 11.74 24.97
C LEU A 450 8.57 10.55 25.68
N HIS A 451 8.66 9.36 25.09
CA HIS A 451 7.93 8.17 25.54
C HIS A 451 8.83 7.06 26.09
N GLY A 452 10.16 7.27 26.08
CA GLY A 452 11.14 6.27 26.49
C GLY A 452 11.39 5.19 25.43
N ASP A 453 12.10 4.15 25.84
CA ASP A 453 12.43 3.00 25.00
C ASP A 453 11.22 2.08 24.83
N LYS A 454 10.90 1.76 23.57
CA LYS A 454 9.80 0.85 23.21
C LYS A 454 10.23 -0.19 22.21
N TRP A 455 9.59 -1.34 22.29
CA TRP A 455 9.75 -2.44 21.33
C TRP A 455 8.43 -2.79 20.69
N TYR A 456 8.50 -3.30 19.46
CA TYR A 456 7.32 -3.71 18.69
C TYR A 456 7.67 -4.78 17.65
N ILE A 457 6.65 -5.48 17.15
CA ILE A 457 6.76 -6.47 16.08
C ILE A 457 5.90 -6.02 14.90
N ILE A 458 6.47 -6.07 13.69
CA ILE A 458 5.72 -5.87 12.45
C ILE A 458 5.04 -7.19 12.08
N SER A 459 3.71 -7.22 12.11
CA SER A 459 2.90 -8.37 11.76
C SER A 459 1.65 -7.94 10.99
N GLU A 460 1.01 -8.86 10.29
CA GLU A 460 -0.28 -8.62 9.62
C GLU A 460 -1.36 -8.09 10.58
N GLY A 461 -1.32 -8.47 11.86
CA GLY A 461 -2.30 -8.00 12.85
C GLY A 461 -2.16 -6.52 13.22
N ASN A 462 -0.99 -5.93 12.97
CA ASN A 462 -0.67 -4.53 13.27
C ASN A 462 -0.74 -3.64 12.01
N TYR A 463 -0.88 -4.24 10.82
CA TYR A 463 -0.95 -3.58 9.52
C TYR A 463 -2.28 -3.80 8.81
#